data_AF-A0A939ADH1-F1
#
_entry.id   AF-A0A939ADH1-F1
#
_cell.length_a   1.000
_cell.length_b   1.000
_cell.length_c   1.000
_cell.angle_alpha   90.00
_cell.angle_beta   90.00
_cell.angle_gamma   90.00
#
_symmetry.space_group_name_H-M   'P 1'
#
loop_
_entity.id
_entity.type
_entity.pdbx_description
1 polymer ?
#
loop_
_entity_poly.entity_id
_entity_poly.type
_entity_poly.pdbx_seq_one_letter_code
_entity_poly.pdbx_strand_id
1 'polypeptide(L)'
;MHQDRSDRSRVGLGPGWPVVVAALALAVAQQACSNGGGGDPPKPDVDVGRSDAGFSDADQVDENRGKSDTAPDGDSMQRGSTIGPEGGQIPLPGGGLLSVPPGALAEPVEIVISEVAAPAPESFQAVGPFHSFAPSGLVFAVPATLTVPFDLEGLQAVPEDVSVVWSTDGGTYEPLPSDVDAADSSVSAEVSHFSDGGPAVFPEAMAVCCVDGVAGAFAGFLSLEDCTAQGP
;
A
#
# COMPACT_ATOMS: atom_id res chain seq x y z
N MET A 1 -24.27 -68.27 -26.28
CA MET A 1 -24.09 -67.14 -27.21
C MET A 1 -24.16 -65.89 -26.34
N HIS A 2 -23.12 -65.40 -25.65
CA HIS A 2 -21.70 -65.17 -25.98
C HIS A 2 -21.49 -64.02 -26.98
N GLN A 3 -21.19 -62.83 -26.41
CA GLN A 3 -20.30 -61.73 -26.83
C GLN A 3 -20.63 -60.56 -25.89
N ASP A 4 -19.81 -60.07 -24.96
CA ASP A 4 -18.36 -59.81 -24.90
C ASP A 4 -17.82 -58.85 -25.97
N ARG A 5 -17.61 -57.59 -25.55
CA ARG A 5 -16.44 -56.69 -25.75
C ARG A 5 -16.84 -55.29 -25.28
N SER A 6 -16.26 -54.75 -24.20
CA SER A 6 -14.92 -54.15 -24.14
C SER A 6 -14.78 -52.93 -25.05
N ASP A 7 -14.64 -51.75 -24.43
CA ASP A 7 -13.35 -51.02 -24.35
C ASP A 7 -13.52 -49.48 -24.45
N ARG A 8 -12.93 -48.82 -23.44
CA ARG A 8 -12.25 -47.51 -23.44
C ARG A 8 -13.01 -46.20 -23.66
N SER A 9 -12.94 -45.44 -22.56
CA SER A 9 -12.24 -44.15 -22.47
C SER A 9 -12.61 -43.05 -23.45
N ARG A 10 -13.20 -41.98 -22.92
CA ARG A 10 -12.66 -40.63 -23.10
C ARG A 10 -13.16 -39.69 -22.01
N VAL A 11 -12.18 -39.25 -21.24
CA VAL A 11 -12.16 -38.03 -20.44
C VAL A 11 -12.55 -36.87 -21.35
N GLY A 12 -13.53 -36.05 -20.94
CA GLY A 12 -14.05 -34.97 -21.76
C GLY A 12 -14.40 -33.73 -20.92
N LEU A 13 -13.41 -32.85 -20.79
CA LEU A 13 -13.53 -31.39 -20.80
C LEU A 13 -14.40 -30.74 -19.71
N GLY A 14 -13.72 -30.30 -18.64
CA GLY A 14 -14.24 -29.28 -17.72
C GLY A 14 -14.32 -27.89 -18.38
N PRO A 15 -15.07 -26.97 -17.75
CA PRO A 15 -15.39 -25.65 -18.30
C PRO A 15 -14.15 -24.76 -18.35
N GLY A 16 -13.82 -24.28 -19.56
CA GLY A 16 -12.78 -23.30 -19.81
C GLY A 16 -13.14 -21.95 -19.19
N TRP A 17 -12.31 -21.53 -18.25
CA TRP A 17 -12.24 -20.14 -17.81
C TRP A 17 -11.66 -19.30 -18.95
N PRO A 18 -12.26 -18.15 -19.31
CA PRO A 18 -11.63 -17.25 -20.25
C PRO A 18 -10.38 -16.64 -19.61
N VAL A 19 -9.24 -16.85 -20.24
CA VAL A 19 -8.01 -16.10 -20.03
C VAL A 19 -8.32 -14.64 -20.30
N VAL A 20 -8.42 -13.83 -19.24
CA VAL A 20 -8.47 -12.37 -19.37
C VAL A 20 -7.08 -11.95 -19.83
N VAL A 21 -6.98 -11.63 -21.12
CA VAL A 21 -5.82 -11.00 -21.73
C VAL A 21 -5.76 -9.58 -21.17
N ALA A 22 -4.87 -9.36 -20.20
CA ALA A 22 -4.48 -8.04 -19.76
C ALA A 22 -3.81 -7.32 -20.93
N ALA A 23 -4.54 -6.38 -21.54
CA ALA A 23 -4.02 -5.51 -22.57
C ALA A 23 -3.09 -4.49 -21.93
N LEU A 24 -1.80 -4.77 -22.07
CA LEU A 24 -0.68 -3.87 -21.80
C LEU A 24 -0.82 -2.60 -22.65
N ALA A 25 -1.42 -1.55 -22.11
CA ALA A 25 -1.40 -0.22 -22.70
C ALA A 25 -0.15 0.51 -22.19
N LEU A 26 0.98 0.25 -22.87
CA LEU A 26 2.23 0.98 -22.71
C LEU A 26 2.04 2.40 -23.30
N ALA A 27 1.57 3.33 -22.49
CA ALA A 27 1.52 4.74 -22.85
C ALA A 27 2.84 5.41 -22.47
N VAL A 28 3.66 5.66 -23.50
CA VAL A 28 4.84 6.51 -23.47
C VAL A 28 4.45 7.94 -23.07
N ALA A 29 5.12 8.49 -22.06
CA ALA A 29 5.26 9.94 -21.90
C ALA A 29 6.69 10.27 -21.44
N GLN A 30 7.53 10.57 -22.44
CA GLN A 30 8.83 11.20 -22.29
C GLN A 30 8.63 12.65 -21.85
N GLN A 31 9.08 13.03 -20.65
CA GLN A 31 9.28 14.44 -20.32
C GLN A 31 10.71 14.69 -19.85
N ALA A 32 11.54 14.94 -20.87
CA ALA A 32 12.81 15.66 -20.87
C ALA A 32 13.40 16.11 -19.51
N CYS A 33 14.59 15.58 -19.22
CA CYS A 33 15.60 16.20 -18.38
C CYS A 33 16.00 17.56 -18.96
N SER A 34 15.26 18.62 -18.61
CA SER A 34 15.70 19.99 -18.85
C SER A 34 16.50 20.48 -17.65
N ASN A 35 17.81 20.28 -17.74
CA ASN A 35 18.80 20.87 -16.85
C ASN A 35 18.87 22.39 -17.12
N GLY A 36 18.57 23.25 -16.15
CA GLY A 36 18.74 24.70 -16.34
C GLY A 36 18.30 25.60 -15.19
N GLY A 37 19.27 26.12 -14.45
CA GLY A 37 19.25 27.52 -14.00
C GLY A 37 19.01 27.75 -12.51
N GLY A 38 20.11 27.93 -11.77
CA GLY A 38 20.09 28.56 -10.45
C GLY A 38 19.61 30.02 -10.51
N GLY A 39 18.82 30.41 -9.52
CA GLY A 39 18.46 31.78 -9.20
C GLY A 39 18.35 31.93 -7.69
N ASP A 40 19.15 32.82 -7.12
CA ASP A 40 19.22 33.17 -5.70
C ASP A 40 17.86 33.55 -5.08
N PRO A 41 17.70 33.35 -3.76
CA PRO A 41 16.45 33.56 -3.05
C PRO A 41 16.15 35.05 -2.76
N PRO A 42 14.90 35.51 -2.93
CA PRO A 42 14.45 36.75 -2.30
C PRO A 42 14.10 36.50 -0.82
N LYS A 43 14.78 37.21 0.09
CA LYS A 43 14.36 37.37 1.48
C LYS A 43 13.21 38.39 1.55
N PRO A 44 12.09 38.09 2.23
CA PRO A 44 11.22 39.12 2.77
C PRO A 44 11.43 39.33 4.27
N ASP A 45 11.48 40.61 4.61
CA ASP A 45 11.72 41.23 5.91
C ASP A 45 10.68 40.90 6.99
N VAL A 46 11.20 40.79 8.22
CA VAL A 46 10.69 41.31 9.50
C VAL A 46 9.22 41.78 9.57
N ASP A 47 8.43 41.18 10.46
CA ASP A 47 7.55 41.96 11.35
C ASP A 47 7.50 41.36 12.75
N VAL A 48 8.02 42.11 13.73
CA VAL A 48 8.01 41.79 15.17
C VAL A 48 6.81 42.52 15.78
N GLY A 49 5.63 41.93 15.61
CA GLY A 49 4.39 42.43 16.20
C GLY A 49 4.22 42.01 17.65
N ARG A 50 4.84 42.78 18.56
CA ARG A 50 4.59 42.75 20.00
C ARG A 50 3.33 43.55 20.32
N SER A 51 2.36 42.96 21.00
CA SER A 51 1.28 43.69 21.68
C SER A 51 0.78 42.90 22.89
N ASP A 52 1.34 43.27 24.04
CA ASP A 52 0.85 42.97 25.38
C ASP A 52 -0.48 43.72 25.65
N ALA A 53 -1.51 42.99 26.07
CA ALA A 53 -2.61 43.42 26.95
C ALA A 53 -3.37 42.12 27.32
N GLY A 54 -3.30 41.59 28.53
CA GLY A 54 -3.73 42.25 29.75
C GLY A 54 -5.20 41.90 30.01
N PHE A 55 -5.48 40.74 30.60
CA PHE A 55 -6.74 40.49 31.31
C PHE A 55 -6.45 39.65 32.55
N SER A 56 -6.41 40.38 33.67
CA SER A 56 -6.62 39.86 35.01
C SER A 56 -8.11 39.60 35.23
N ASP A 57 -8.37 38.74 36.21
CA ASP A 57 -9.57 38.65 37.05
C ASP A 57 -10.64 37.57 36.77
N ALA A 58 -10.80 36.80 37.84
CA ALA A 58 -12.04 36.33 38.46
C ALA A 58 -12.67 35.01 37.96
N ASP A 59 -12.51 34.02 38.85
CA ASP A 59 -13.65 33.40 39.55
C ASP A 59 -14.75 32.77 38.68
N GLN A 60 -14.64 31.47 38.45
CA GLN A 60 -15.79 30.57 38.36
C GLN A 60 -15.44 29.25 39.04
N VAL A 61 -15.71 29.19 40.34
CA VAL A 61 -16.10 27.95 41.02
C VAL A 61 -17.44 27.51 40.41
N ASP A 62 -17.42 26.51 39.53
CA ASP A 62 -18.63 25.75 39.19
C ASP A 62 -18.48 24.31 39.67
N GLU A 63 -19.18 24.06 40.76
CA GLU A 63 -19.48 22.78 41.35
C GLU A 63 -20.44 22.00 40.43
N ASN A 64 -19.93 21.36 39.37
CA ASN A 64 -20.72 20.36 38.65
C ASN A 64 -20.16 18.95 38.85
N ARG A 65 -20.50 18.40 40.02
CA ARG A 65 -20.59 16.96 40.25
C ARG A 65 -21.57 16.35 39.24
N GLY A 66 -21.09 15.36 38.50
CA GLY A 66 -21.92 14.24 38.06
C GLY A 66 -22.44 14.32 36.64
N LYS A 67 -21.53 14.09 35.70
CA LYS A 67 -21.78 13.14 34.61
C LYS A 67 -20.45 12.49 34.25
N SER A 68 -20.30 11.25 34.68
CA SER A 68 -19.39 10.29 34.09
C SER A 68 -19.90 9.99 32.68
N ASP A 69 -19.81 10.99 31.81
CA ASP A 69 -19.71 10.72 30.38
C ASP A 69 -18.30 10.16 30.24
N THR A 70 -18.19 8.84 30.15
CA THR A 70 -17.03 8.18 29.57
C THR A 70 -16.81 8.85 28.22
N ALA A 71 -15.94 9.85 28.19
CA ALA A 71 -15.38 10.33 26.95
C ALA A 71 -14.82 9.09 26.25
N PRO A 72 -15.12 8.85 24.96
CA PRO A 72 -14.41 7.81 24.24
C PRO A 72 -12.92 8.17 24.36
N ASP A 73 -12.20 7.38 25.16
CA ASP A 73 -10.76 7.47 25.28
C ASP A 73 -10.20 7.46 23.86
N GLY A 74 -9.42 8.49 23.54
CA GLY A 74 -9.03 8.79 22.17
C GLY A 74 -8.47 7.60 21.41
N ASP A 75 -8.93 7.49 20.15
CA ASP A 75 -8.14 7.04 19.01
C ASP A 75 -7.35 5.73 19.19
N SER A 76 -7.98 4.67 19.69
CA SER A 76 -7.59 3.35 19.21
C SER A 76 -8.10 3.23 17.77
N MET A 77 -7.27 3.60 16.78
CA MET A 77 -7.52 3.42 15.35
C MET A 77 -7.48 1.93 14.97
N GLN A 78 -8.31 1.13 15.65
CA GLN A 78 -8.43 -0.30 15.48
C GLN A 78 -9.84 -0.64 15.00
N ARG A 79 -9.92 -1.55 14.03
CA ARG A 79 -11.16 -2.07 13.44
C ARG A 79 -11.15 -3.59 13.56
N GLY A 80 -12.07 -4.14 14.34
CA GLY A 80 -12.33 -5.58 14.37
C GLY A 80 -13.49 -5.97 13.45
N SER A 81 -13.35 -7.06 12.69
CA SER A 81 -14.43 -7.66 11.90
C SER A 81 -14.25 -9.17 11.78
N THR A 82 -15.34 -9.93 11.85
CA THR A 82 -15.32 -11.37 11.60
C THR A 82 -15.58 -11.64 10.12
N ILE A 83 -14.65 -12.30 9.43
CA ILE A 83 -14.78 -12.67 8.02
C ILE A 83 -14.77 -14.19 7.86
N GLY A 84 -15.79 -14.70 7.16
CA GLY A 84 -15.95 -16.11 6.85
C GLY A 84 -15.42 -16.51 5.46
N PRO A 85 -15.65 -17.79 5.08
CA PRO A 85 -15.29 -18.31 3.75
C PRO A 85 -15.98 -17.60 2.60
N GLU A 86 -17.08 -16.89 2.85
CA GLU A 86 -17.76 -16.04 1.89
C GLU A 86 -16.93 -14.82 1.44
N GLY A 87 -15.85 -14.50 2.16
CA GLY A 87 -15.05 -13.30 1.92
C GLY A 87 -15.76 -12.03 2.38
N GLY A 88 -15.22 -10.88 2.01
CA GLY A 88 -15.79 -9.60 2.40
C GLY A 88 -14.86 -8.43 2.13
N GLN A 89 -15.38 -7.24 2.37
CA GLN A 89 -14.61 -6.00 2.29
C GLN A 89 -14.53 -5.38 3.67
N ILE A 90 -13.31 -5.01 4.08
CA ILE A 90 -13.04 -4.41 5.39
C ILE A 90 -12.44 -3.03 5.13
N PRO A 91 -13.13 -1.93 5.48
CA PRO A 91 -12.56 -0.60 5.40
C PRO A 91 -11.45 -0.45 6.46
N LEU A 92 -10.33 0.15 6.07
CA LEU A 92 -9.21 0.41 6.96
C LEU A 92 -9.34 1.78 7.63
N PRO A 93 -8.75 1.95 8.83
CA PRO A 93 -8.38 3.28 9.33
C PRO A 93 -7.54 4.02 8.28
N GLY A 94 -7.71 5.34 8.14
CA GLY A 94 -6.97 6.12 7.13
C GLY A 94 -7.50 6.02 5.70
N GLY A 95 -8.63 5.33 5.45
CA GLY A 95 -9.35 5.42 4.17
C GLY A 95 -9.04 4.32 3.15
N GLY A 96 -8.29 3.28 3.51
CA GLY A 96 -8.06 2.11 2.66
C GLY A 96 -9.19 1.08 2.66
N LEU A 97 -9.05 0.05 1.83
CA LEU A 97 -9.95 -1.10 1.73
C LEU A 97 -9.18 -2.42 1.61
N LEU A 98 -9.55 -3.42 2.41
CA LEU A 98 -9.09 -4.80 2.24
C LEU A 98 -10.24 -5.62 1.67
N SER A 99 -10.06 -6.16 0.48
CA SER A 99 -11.02 -7.05 -0.19
C SER A 99 -10.54 -8.49 -0.09
N VAL A 100 -11.21 -9.29 0.75
CA VAL A 100 -10.96 -10.72 0.92
C VAL A 100 -11.89 -11.48 -0.01
N PRO A 101 -11.39 -12.23 -1.01
CA PRO A 101 -12.23 -12.97 -1.93
C PRO A 101 -12.88 -14.20 -1.28
N PRO A 102 -14.00 -14.71 -1.82
CA PRO A 102 -14.58 -15.96 -1.37
C PRO A 102 -13.58 -17.12 -1.48
N GLY A 103 -13.52 -17.95 -0.46
CA GLY A 103 -12.59 -19.09 -0.38
C GLY A 103 -11.18 -18.72 0.06
N ALA A 104 -10.88 -17.45 0.36
CA ALA A 104 -9.59 -17.06 0.93
C ALA A 104 -9.37 -17.63 2.34
N LEU A 105 -10.46 -17.76 3.13
CA LEU A 105 -10.47 -18.35 4.46
C LEU A 105 -11.29 -19.64 4.47
N ALA A 106 -10.82 -20.66 5.20
CA ALA A 106 -11.54 -21.94 5.32
C ALA A 106 -12.65 -21.89 6.39
N GLU A 107 -12.49 -21.03 7.40
CA GLU A 107 -13.40 -20.87 8.54
C GLU A 107 -13.53 -19.38 8.89
N PRO A 108 -14.57 -18.98 9.63
CA PRO A 108 -14.69 -17.62 10.14
C PRO A 108 -13.57 -17.25 11.10
N VAL A 109 -12.88 -16.14 10.80
CA VAL A 109 -11.79 -15.61 11.63
C VAL A 109 -12.09 -14.17 12.04
N GLU A 110 -11.82 -13.86 13.31
CA GLU A 110 -11.82 -12.49 13.82
C GLU A 110 -10.54 -11.78 13.37
N ILE A 111 -10.71 -10.73 12.59
CA ILE A 111 -9.62 -9.92 12.03
C ILE A 111 -9.61 -8.59 12.77
N VAL A 112 -8.43 -8.17 13.24
CA VAL A 112 -8.23 -6.85 13.84
C VAL A 112 -7.20 -6.10 13.01
N ILE A 113 -7.60 -4.94 12.48
CA ILE A 113 -6.75 -4.05 11.70
C ILE A 113 -6.47 -2.82 12.57
N SER A 114 -5.20 -2.52 12.80
CA SER A 114 -4.77 -1.35 13.58
C SER A 114 -3.91 -0.45 12.74
N GLU A 115 -4.15 0.86 12.76
CA GLU A 115 -3.16 1.80 12.23
C GLU A 115 -1.94 1.84 13.14
N VAL A 116 -0.75 1.76 12.55
CA VAL A 116 0.53 1.76 13.25
C VAL A 116 1.44 2.83 12.69
N ALA A 117 2.37 3.30 13.50
CA ALA A 117 3.40 4.21 13.02
C ALA A 117 4.21 3.51 11.93
N ALA A 118 4.41 4.21 10.80
CA ALA A 118 5.19 3.67 9.71
C ALA A 118 6.61 3.32 10.20
N PRO A 119 7.13 2.14 9.85
CA PRO A 119 8.53 1.84 10.07
C PRO A 119 9.38 2.85 9.30
N ALA A 120 10.49 3.30 9.89
CA ALA A 120 11.42 4.23 9.26
C ALA A 120 12.76 3.58 8.94
N PRO A 121 12.81 2.53 8.08
CA PRO A 121 14.07 2.02 7.59
C PRO A 121 14.65 2.98 6.54
N GLU A 122 15.98 2.95 6.37
CA GLU A 122 16.66 3.82 5.40
C GLU A 122 16.35 3.44 3.93
N SER A 123 15.76 2.27 3.69
CA SER A 123 15.52 1.71 2.35
C SER A 123 14.25 2.24 1.66
N PHE A 124 13.29 2.79 2.40
CA PHE A 124 12.07 3.37 1.82
C PHE A 124 11.52 4.51 2.68
N GLN A 125 10.68 5.33 2.07
CA GLN A 125 9.92 6.37 2.74
C GLN A 125 8.44 6.06 2.67
N ALA A 126 7.77 6.01 3.82
CA ALA A 126 6.32 5.84 3.88
C ALA A 126 5.60 7.07 3.31
N VAL A 127 4.59 6.83 2.49
CA VAL A 127 3.80 7.88 1.81
C VAL A 127 2.31 7.79 2.15
N GLY A 128 1.97 7.13 3.25
CA GLY A 128 0.58 6.95 3.68
C GLY A 128 0.48 6.10 4.94
N PRO A 129 -0.74 5.72 5.35
CA PRO A 129 -0.97 4.98 6.59
C PRO A 129 -0.41 3.56 6.52
N PHE A 130 0.19 3.11 7.62
CA PHE A 130 0.62 1.73 7.80
C PHE A 130 -0.36 1.00 8.73
N HIS A 131 -0.58 -0.28 8.45
CA HIS A 131 -1.53 -1.10 9.19
C HIS A 131 -0.91 -2.39 9.65
N SER A 132 -1.30 -2.82 10.84
CA SER A 132 -1.03 -4.13 11.40
C SER A 132 -2.29 -4.98 11.35
N PHE A 133 -2.16 -6.18 10.79
CA PHE A 133 -3.27 -7.12 10.63
C PHE A 133 -3.09 -8.31 11.58
N ALA A 134 -4.06 -8.51 12.46
CA ALA A 134 -4.10 -9.63 13.40
C ALA A 134 -5.26 -10.59 13.09
N PRO A 135 -5.07 -11.91 13.26
CA PRO A 135 -3.87 -12.57 13.78
C PRO A 135 -2.72 -12.59 12.75
N SER A 136 -1.50 -12.28 13.20
CA SER A 136 -0.31 -12.29 12.33
C SER A 136 -0.01 -13.71 11.84
N GLY A 137 0.53 -13.81 10.63
CA GLY A 137 0.88 -15.09 10.00
C GLY A 137 -0.32 -15.90 9.49
N LEU A 138 -1.55 -15.37 9.55
CA LEU A 138 -2.69 -16.00 8.90
C LEU A 138 -2.49 -15.99 7.39
N VAL A 139 -2.47 -17.17 6.77
CA VAL A 139 -2.25 -17.32 5.32
C VAL A 139 -3.58 -17.50 4.61
N PHE A 140 -3.78 -16.75 3.53
CA PHE A 140 -4.95 -16.88 2.66
C PHE A 140 -4.76 -17.98 1.61
N ALA A 141 -5.80 -18.77 1.37
CA ALA A 141 -5.81 -19.73 0.27
C ALA A 141 -5.93 -19.04 -1.11
N VAL A 142 -6.51 -17.84 -1.14
CA VAL A 142 -6.63 -16.95 -2.30
C VAL A 142 -6.17 -15.57 -1.86
N PRO A 143 -5.20 -14.92 -2.54
CA PRO A 143 -4.70 -13.61 -2.13
C PRO A 143 -5.81 -12.58 -1.96
N ALA A 144 -5.75 -11.79 -0.88
CA ALA A 144 -6.64 -10.66 -0.67
C ALA A 144 -6.06 -9.42 -1.37
N THR A 145 -6.92 -8.50 -1.79
CA THR A 145 -6.49 -7.23 -2.39
C THR A 145 -6.52 -6.14 -1.34
N LEU A 146 -5.38 -5.52 -1.08
CA LEU A 146 -5.26 -4.33 -0.23
C LEU A 146 -5.18 -3.10 -1.12
N THR A 147 -6.06 -2.13 -0.90
CA THR A 147 -6.01 -0.81 -1.53
C THR A 147 -5.83 0.24 -0.44
N VAL A 148 -4.79 1.07 -0.57
CA VAL A 148 -4.46 2.12 0.41
C VAL A 148 -4.23 3.46 -0.30
N PRO A 149 -4.69 4.58 0.30
CA PRO A 149 -4.39 5.89 -0.23
C PRO A 149 -2.92 6.26 0.05
N PHE A 150 -2.34 7.07 -0.81
CA PHE A 150 -1.02 7.65 -0.62
C PHE A 150 -1.03 9.17 -0.86
N ASP A 151 -0.01 9.83 -0.33
CA ASP A 151 0.23 11.26 -0.46
C ASP A 151 1.72 11.50 -0.75
N LEU A 152 1.98 12.21 -1.85
CA LEU A 152 3.33 12.58 -2.30
C LEU A 152 3.62 14.06 -2.10
N GLU A 153 2.75 14.82 -1.44
CA GLU A 153 2.96 16.24 -1.17
C GLU A 153 4.29 16.47 -0.43
N GLY A 154 5.15 17.30 -1.03
CA GLY A 154 6.47 17.62 -0.49
C GLY A 154 7.56 16.58 -0.74
N LEU A 155 7.27 15.51 -1.50
CA LEU A 155 8.24 14.49 -1.90
C LEU A 155 8.69 14.68 -3.35
N GLN A 156 9.93 14.31 -3.65
CA GLN A 156 10.44 14.19 -5.01
C GLN A 156 10.20 12.78 -5.54
N ALA A 157 8.93 12.37 -5.57
CA ALA A 157 8.49 11.07 -6.05
C ALA A 157 7.30 11.25 -7.00
N VAL A 158 7.15 10.34 -7.95
CA VAL A 158 5.97 10.28 -8.83
C VAL A 158 5.07 9.11 -8.41
N PRO A 159 3.77 9.14 -8.74
CA PRO A 159 2.84 8.05 -8.38
C PRO A 159 3.35 6.66 -8.76
N GLU A 160 4.02 6.54 -9.91
CA GLU A 160 4.64 5.31 -10.41
C GLU A 160 5.79 4.75 -9.54
N ASP A 161 6.32 5.53 -8.60
CA ASP A 161 7.32 5.08 -7.61
C ASP A 161 6.69 4.47 -6.36
N VAL A 162 5.37 4.59 -6.21
CA VAL A 162 4.65 4.12 -5.03
C VAL A 162 4.42 2.63 -5.14
N SER A 163 4.78 1.91 -4.08
CA SER A 163 4.54 0.48 -3.95
C SER A 163 3.99 0.17 -2.57
N VAL A 164 3.20 -0.91 -2.47
CA VAL A 164 2.82 -1.47 -1.17
C VAL A 164 3.99 -2.27 -0.63
N VAL A 165 4.44 -1.96 0.58
CA VAL A 165 5.44 -2.76 1.29
C VAL A 165 4.77 -3.63 2.34
N TRP A 166 5.30 -4.84 2.50
CA TRP A 166 4.75 -5.84 3.39
C TRP A 166 5.85 -6.50 4.23
N SER A 167 5.59 -6.64 5.52
CA SER A 167 6.50 -7.26 6.47
C SER A 167 6.48 -8.78 6.32
N THR A 168 7.65 -9.40 6.26
CA THR A 168 7.82 -10.86 6.32
C THR A 168 7.83 -11.33 7.77
N ASP A 169 7.76 -12.65 8.00
CA ASP A 169 7.90 -13.25 9.34
C ASP A 169 9.21 -12.87 10.09
N GLY A 170 10.21 -12.33 9.37
CA GLY A 170 11.46 -11.82 9.93
C GLY A 170 11.44 -10.35 10.36
N GLY A 171 10.32 -9.64 10.17
CA GLY A 171 10.22 -8.19 10.41
C GLY A 171 10.91 -7.32 9.36
N THR A 172 11.30 -7.90 8.23
CA THR A 172 11.81 -7.17 7.07
C THR A 172 10.66 -6.80 6.14
N TYR A 173 10.70 -5.61 5.56
CA TYR A 173 9.69 -5.15 4.62
C TYR A 173 10.17 -5.36 3.19
N GLU A 174 9.29 -5.91 2.36
CA GLU A 174 9.55 -6.17 0.94
C GLU A 174 8.46 -5.50 0.10
N PRO A 175 8.80 -4.94 -1.08
CA PRO A 175 7.81 -4.39 -2.00
C PRO A 175 6.98 -5.50 -2.63
N LEU A 176 5.67 -5.29 -2.70
CA LEU A 176 4.74 -6.14 -3.41
C LEU A 176 4.47 -5.60 -4.82
N PRO A 177 4.24 -6.47 -5.81
CA PRO A 177 3.67 -6.05 -7.09
C PRO A 177 2.39 -5.24 -6.86
N SER A 178 2.40 -3.99 -7.30
CA SER A 178 1.37 -3.00 -7.00
C SER A 178 0.82 -2.36 -8.26
N ASP A 179 -0.46 -2.04 -8.24
CA ASP A 179 -1.16 -1.27 -9.26
C ASP A 179 -1.49 0.11 -8.68
N VAL A 180 -1.00 1.16 -9.33
CA VAL A 180 -1.15 2.54 -8.86
C VAL A 180 -2.25 3.22 -9.66
N ASP A 181 -3.27 3.71 -8.96
CA ASP A 181 -4.23 4.65 -9.49
C ASP A 181 -3.80 6.07 -9.11
N ALA A 182 -3.12 6.75 -10.04
CA ALA A 182 -2.67 8.12 -9.86
C ALA A 182 -3.80 9.16 -9.88
N ALA A 183 -4.99 8.82 -10.39
CA ALA A 183 -6.13 9.74 -10.41
C ALA A 183 -6.83 9.79 -9.05
N ASP A 184 -6.91 8.64 -8.37
CA ASP A 184 -7.51 8.50 -7.05
C ASP A 184 -6.47 8.53 -5.90
N SER A 185 -5.18 8.72 -6.21
CA SER A 185 -4.07 8.67 -5.25
C SER A 185 -4.11 7.41 -4.38
N SER A 186 -4.31 6.25 -5.02
CA SER A 186 -4.41 4.96 -4.33
C SER A 186 -3.52 3.91 -4.97
N VAL A 187 -2.99 3.00 -4.15
CA VAL A 187 -2.19 1.87 -4.62
C VAL A 187 -2.80 0.57 -4.11
N SER A 188 -2.84 -0.43 -4.98
CA SER A 188 -3.41 -1.74 -4.69
C SER A 188 -2.37 -2.85 -4.83
N ALA A 189 -2.37 -3.82 -3.93
CA ALA A 189 -1.50 -5.00 -4.01
C ALA A 189 -2.19 -6.27 -3.51
N GLU A 190 -1.70 -7.41 -3.96
CA GLU A 190 -2.16 -8.73 -3.48
C GLU A 190 -1.38 -9.15 -2.23
N VAL A 191 -2.09 -9.45 -1.14
CA VAL A 191 -1.50 -9.93 0.12
C VAL A 191 -1.89 -11.39 0.36
N SER A 192 -0.89 -12.22 0.61
CA SER A 192 -1.05 -13.67 0.80
C SER A 192 -1.16 -14.07 2.27
N HIS A 193 -0.76 -13.19 3.18
CA HIS A 193 -0.78 -13.44 4.61
C HIS A 193 -0.95 -12.14 5.41
N PHE A 194 -1.47 -12.25 6.63
CA PHE A 194 -1.53 -11.13 7.55
C PHE A 194 -0.18 -10.82 8.18
N SER A 195 0.19 -9.55 8.10
CA SER A 195 1.42 -8.98 8.63
C SER A 195 1.20 -7.48 8.80
N ASP A 196 2.28 -6.71 8.78
CA ASP A 196 2.26 -5.25 8.79
C ASP A 196 2.64 -4.70 7.42
N GLY A 197 2.04 -3.58 6.99
CA GLY A 197 2.38 -3.00 5.70
C GLY A 197 1.65 -1.69 5.39
N GLY A 198 2.04 -1.06 4.29
CA GLY A 198 1.52 0.24 3.88
C GLY A 198 2.18 0.74 2.58
N PRO A 199 1.77 1.92 2.08
CA PRO A 199 2.33 2.50 0.86
C PRO A 199 3.66 3.20 1.16
N ALA A 200 4.67 2.93 0.33
CA ALA A 200 5.98 3.54 0.43
C ALA A 200 6.59 3.82 -0.95
N VAL A 201 7.55 4.73 -0.98
CA VAL A 201 8.42 5.00 -2.13
C VAL A 201 9.84 4.55 -1.83
N PHE A 202 10.52 4.02 -2.84
CA PHE A 202 11.89 3.55 -2.73
C PHE A 202 12.83 4.54 -3.41
N PRO A 203 13.56 5.39 -2.66
CA PRO A 203 14.46 6.38 -3.26
C PRO A 203 15.59 5.73 -4.07
N GLU A 204 15.93 4.48 -3.78
CA GLU A 204 16.99 3.74 -4.48
C GLU A 204 16.52 3.04 -5.77
N ALA A 205 15.20 2.90 -5.99
CA ALA A 205 14.66 2.38 -7.26
C ALA A 205 14.81 3.39 -8.42
N MET A 206 15.19 4.63 -8.11
CA MET A 206 15.55 5.69 -9.07
C MET A 206 16.76 5.34 -9.95
N ALA A 207 17.48 4.24 -9.68
CA ALA A 207 18.54 3.75 -10.54
C ALA A 207 18.00 2.90 -11.70
N VAL A 208 17.10 3.45 -12.52
CA VAL A 208 16.87 2.89 -13.86
C VAL A 208 18.16 3.09 -14.67
N CYS A 209 18.88 1.99 -14.96
CA CYS A 209 19.98 1.99 -15.92
C CYS A 209 19.44 2.52 -17.27
N CYS A 210 19.75 3.76 -17.62
CA CYS A 210 19.64 4.23 -18.99
C CYS A 210 20.69 3.51 -19.83
N VAL A 211 20.34 2.38 -20.44
CA VAL A 211 21.13 1.79 -21.53
C VAL A 211 20.59 2.35 -22.86
N ASP A 212 21.43 3.12 -23.55
CA ASP A 212 21.24 3.59 -24.93
C ASP A 212 19.89 4.22 -25.29
N GLY A 213 19.36 5.12 -24.45
CA GLY A 213 18.26 6.00 -24.85
C GLY A 213 16.90 5.31 -25.04
N VAL A 214 16.73 4.10 -24.53
CA VAL A 214 15.43 3.42 -24.45
C VAL A 214 15.03 3.34 -22.98
N ALA A 215 14.02 4.12 -22.59
CA ALA A 215 13.41 3.98 -21.27
C ALA A 215 12.65 2.65 -21.20
N GLY A 216 13.26 1.63 -20.60
CA GLY A 216 12.60 0.39 -20.22
C GLY A 216 12.36 0.39 -18.72
N ALA A 217 11.10 0.51 -18.30
CA ALA A 217 10.69 0.13 -16.95
C ALA A 217 10.74 -1.41 -16.88
N PHE A 218 11.81 -1.95 -16.30
CA PHE A 218 11.92 -3.39 -16.08
C PHE A 218 11.32 -3.74 -14.72
N ALA A 219 10.05 -4.13 -14.71
CA ALA A 219 9.46 -4.90 -13.61
C ALA A 219 10.01 -6.34 -13.68
N GLY A 220 11.24 -6.53 -13.24
CA GLY A 220 11.91 -7.83 -13.28
C GLY A 220 13.14 -7.85 -12.41
N PHE A 221 13.17 -8.82 -11.49
CA PHE A 221 14.26 -9.19 -10.61
C PHE A 221 15.51 -9.59 -11.43
N LEU A 222 16.24 -8.61 -11.96
CA LEU A 222 17.52 -8.81 -12.63
C LEU A 222 18.65 -8.35 -11.70
N SER A 223 19.57 -9.27 -11.47
CA SER A 223 20.77 -9.11 -10.65
C SER A 223 21.55 -7.86 -11.07
N LEU A 224 22.12 -7.17 -10.08
CA LEU A 224 22.99 -5.99 -10.21
C LEU A 224 24.20 -6.22 -11.15
N GLU A 225 24.48 -7.46 -11.52
CA GLU A 225 25.62 -7.88 -12.33
C GLU A 225 25.47 -7.58 -13.84
N ASP A 226 24.25 -7.34 -14.35
CA ASP A 226 24.04 -7.13 -15.79
C ASP A 226 24.31 -5.67 -16.27
N CYS A 227 24.36 -4.67 -15.37
CA CYS A 227 24.65 -3.28 -15.80
C CYS A 227 26.14 -2.99 -16.15
N THR A 228 27.06 -3.98 -16.10
CA THR A 228 28.50 -3.72 -16.32
C THR A 228 29.08 -4.26 -17.64
N ALA A 229 28.31 -4.98 -18.45
CA ALA A 229 28.87 -5.71 -19.60
C ALA A 229 28.42 -5.17 -20.95
N GLN A 230 28.76 -3.90 -21.27
CA GLN A 230 29.00 -3.46 -22.65
C GLN A 230 29.66 -2.07 -22.66
N GLY A 231 30.99 -2.08 -22.60
CA GLY A 231 31.83 -0.96 -23.04
C GLY A 231 31.98 -0.97 -24.58
N PRO A 232 32.48 0.14 -25.16
CA PRO A 232 32.34 0.52 -26.57
C PRO A 232 32.93 -0.46 -27.60
#